data_AF-A0A9P4MQS5-F1
#
_entry.id   AF-A0A9P4MQS5-F1
#
_cell.length_a   1.000
_cell.length_b   1.000
_cell.length_c   1.000
_cell.angle_alpha   90.00
_cell.angle_beta   90.00
_cell.angle_gamma   90.00
#
_symmetry.space_group_name_H-M   'P 1'
#
loop_
_entity.id
_entity.type
_entity.pdbx_description
1 polymer ?
#
loop_
_entity_poly.entity_id
_entity_poly.type
_entity_poly.pdbx_seq_one_letter_code
_entity_poly.pdbx_strand_id
1 'polypeptide(L)'
;MSLQTSSVIVPVIGTDNGLENPSGADADQNTNKSANGTNGRSAPHPELEPVLQEEIKKIEPKIENHTVTVEEANHLHSLESRAHGYTEPGGVTAHAQSVAVKEARLHEEAEKIKPKIDEGTVTKEEATRLVRIESRAHGHVEKGSVAALAQSVAEKHAREGADGGSGGANEGDLEAQLEQEVTKVEPKIQDGTVTKDEASQLRSLDTRVHGGTEKGSTTAQAQSIVDKKESNGSQSPNNPDGDLEGKLLDKVAKVEPKIQNGTVTKGEANQLRSLDTRVNGGTEKGSTTAQAQSVADKKENSTEQLAKEDIDSSKPTTEKDTAVADAVGGKTLIDTIKDAVTPASKQE
;
A
#
# COMPACT_ATOMS: atom_id res chain seq x y z
N MET A 1 -57.98 -18.35 32.53
CA MET A 1 -57.25 -19.39 31.76
C MET A 1 -55.78 -19.02 31.83
N SER A 2 -55.03 -19.74 32.66
CA SER A 2 -53.62 -19.44 32.95
C SER A 2 -52.76 -20.24 31.99
N LEU A 3 -52.00 -19.57 31.12
CA LEU A 3 -51.09 -20.20 30.17
C LEU A 3 -49.76 -20.46 30.90
N GLN A 4 -49.49 -21.72 31.22
CA GLN A 4 -48.18 -22.18 31.69
C GLN A 4 -47.22 -22.19 30.49
N THR A 5 -46.23 -21.31 30.50
CA THR A 5 -45.12 -21.33 29.54
C THR A 5 -44.06 -22.31 30.04
N SER A 6 -43.96 -23.45 29.37
CA SER A 6 -42.90 -24.44 29.61
C SER A 6 -41.56 -23.89 29.10
N SER A 7 -40.64 -23.67 30.03
CA SER A 7 -39.25 -23.32 29.74
C SER A 7 -38.52 -24.58 29.25
N VAL A 8 -38.13 -24.59 27.97
CA VAL A 8 -37.31 -25.64 27.37
C VAL A 8 -35.85 -25.26 27.57
N ILE A 9 -35.17 -25.98 28.46
CA ILE A 9 -33.73 -25.87 28.68
C ILE A 9 -33.04 -26.63 27.54
N VAL A 10 -32.36 -25.91 26.66
CA VAL A 10 -31.48 -26.48 25.63
C VAL A 10 -30.08 -26.64 26.23
N PRO A 11 -29.47 -27.85 26.21
CA PRO A 11 -28.11 -28.02 26.71
C PRO A 11 -27.11 -27.35 25.75
N VAL A 12 -26.29 -26.48 26.31
CA VAL A 12 -25.12 -25.86 25.65
C VAL A 12 -24.05 -26.94 25.49
N ILE A 13 -23.84 -27.40 24.25
CA ILE A 13 -22.70 -28.24 23.90
C ILE A 13 -21.49 -27.31 23.82
N GLY A 14 -20.65 -27.35 24.85
CA GLY A 14 -19.36 -26.66 24.88
C GLY A 14 -18.41 -27.30 23.86
N THR A 15 -18.08 -26.57 22.81
CA THR A 15 -16.93 -26.90 21.95
C THR A 15 -15.68 -26.34 22.61
N ASP A 16 -15.07 -27.17 23.45
CA ASP A 16 -13.71 -26.98 23.95
C ASP A 16 -12.74 -27.20 22.78
N ASN A 17 -12.39 -26.11 22.08
CA ASN A 17 -11.34 -26.12 21.07
C ASN A 17 -9.98 -25.98 21.77
N GLY A 18 -9.58 -27.06 22.42
CA GLY A 18 -8.19 -27.30 22.80
C GLY A 18 -7.32 -27.36 21.54
N LEU A 19 -6.67 -26.25 21.22
CA LEU A 19 -5.52 -26.18 20.32
C LEU A 19 -4.33 -26.89 20.97
N GLU A 20 -4.39 -28.22 21.00
CA GLU A 20 -3.21 -29.05 21.21
C GLU A 20 -2.38 -29.01 19.93
N ASN A 21 -1.22 -28.38 20.00
CA ASN A 21 -0.17 -28.52 19.01
C ASN A 21 0.30 -29.99 18.98
N PRO A 22 0.16 -30.75 17.88
CA PRO A 22 0.80 -32.05 17.76
C PRO A 22 2.28 -31.82 17.44
N SER A 23 3.07 -31.52 18.47
CA SER A 23 4.51 -31.67 18.40
C SER A 23 4.86 -33.11 18.74
N GLY A 24 5.29 -33.86 17.73
CA GLY A 24 5.94 -35.16 17.90
C GLY A 24 5.16 -36.33 17.34
N ALA A 25 5.85 -37.09 16.48
CA ALA A 25 5.62 -38.50 16.16
C ALA A 25 4.16 -38.86 15.78
N ASP A 26 3.83 -39.07 14.52
CA ASP A 26 4.24 -40.30 13.86
C ASP A 26 4.35 -40.07 12.34
N ALA A 27 5.56 -40.25 11.84
CA ALA A 27 5.77 -40.60 10.46
C ALA A 27 5.21 -42.00 10.26
N ASP A 28 3.88 -42.10 10.10
CA ASP A 28 3.23 -43.28 9.57
C ASP A 28 3.79 -43.47 8.16
N GLN A 29 4.79 -44.34 8.10
CA GLN A 29 5.26 -44.98 6.91
C GLN A 29 4.11 -45.81 6.34
N ASN A 30 3.16 -45.13 5.69
CA ASN A 30 2.32 -45.74 4.68
C ASN A 30 3.21 -46.06 3.48
N THR A 31 4.09 -47.04 3.69
CA THR A 31 4.72 -47.83 2.66
C THR A 31 3.61 -48.66 2.05
N ASN A 32 2.81 -48.01 1.21
CA ASN A 32 2.15 -48.68 0.10
C ASN A 32 3.28 -49.25 -0.76
N LYS A 33 3.75 -50.41 -0.31
CA LYS A 33 4.59 -51.38 -0.98
C LYS A 33 3.77 -51.81 -2.20
N SER A 34 3.75 -50.95 -3.21
CA SER A 34 3.39 -51.30 -4.57
C SER A 34 4.43 -52.31 -5.01
N ALA A 35 4.17 -53.57 -4.66
CA ALA A 35 4.71 -54.73 -5.31
C ALA A 35 4.10 -54.79 -6.71
N ASN A 36 4.45 -53.83 -7.56
CA ASN A 36 4.24 -53.94 -8.98
C ASN A 36 5.20 -53.00 -9.69
N GLY A 37 6.11 -53.58 -10.46
CA GLY A 37 7.15 -52.83 -11.13
C GLY A 37 8.44 -53.64 -11.14
N THR A 38 8.44 -54.72 -11.90
CA THR A 38 9.59 -54.91 -12.78
C THR A 38 9.81 -53.56 -13.47
N ASN A 39 10.73 -52.76 -12.94
CA ASN A 39 11.34 -51.62 -13.64
C ASN A 39 12.06 -52.24 -14.84
N GLY A 40 11.28 -52.70 -15.80
CA GLY A 40 11.71 -52.91 -17.17
C GLY A 40 12.05 -51.52 -17.64
N ARG A 41 13.26 -51.08 -17.28
CA ARG A 41 13.98 -50.03 -17.99
C ARG A 41 13.91 -50.51 -19.42
N SER A 42 12.94 -49.97 -20.16
CA SER A 42 12.85 -50.22 -21.58
C SER A 42 14.19 -49.80 -22.13
N ALA A 43 14.79 -50.66 -22.93
CA ALA A 43 16.05 -50.31 -23.56
C ALA A 43 15.87 -48.94 -24.24
N PRO A 44 16.82 -48.01 -24.10
CA PRO A 44 16.69 -46.69 -24.70
C PRO A 44 16.46 -46.84 -26.20
N HIS A 45 15.49 -46.09 -26.72
CA HIS A 45 15.07 -46.07 -28.11
C HIS A 45 15.57 -44.77 -28.77
N PRO A 46 16.84 -44.69 -29.19
CA PRO A 46 17.42 -43.46 -29.74
C PRO A 46 16.72 -42.97 -31.02
N GLU A 47 15.96 -43.83 -31.69
CA GLU A 47 15.11 -43.47 -32.82
C GLU A 47 13.97 -42.48 -32.46
N LEU A 48 13.63 -42.34 -31.17
CA LEU A 48 12.63 -41.39 -30.69
C LEU A 48 13.21 -39.99 -30.40
N GLU A 49 14.54 -39.84 -30.41
CA GLU A 49 15.23 -38.57 -30.20
C GLU A 49 14.70 -37.41 -31.09
N PRO A 50 14.55 -37.57 -32.43
CA PRO A 50 14.04 -36.48 -33.25
C PRO A 50 12.61 -36.07 -32.87
N VAL A 51 11.77 -37.04 -32.48
CA VAL A 51 10.39 -36.78 -32.03
C VAL A 51 10.38 -36.05 -30.69
N LEU A 52 11.26 -36.44 -29.77
CA LEU A 52 11.44 -35.75 -28.49
C LEU A 52 11.86 -34.29 -28.72
N GLN A 53 12.82 -34.04 -29.61
CA GLN A 53 13.27 -32.67 -29.92
C GLN A 53 12.19 -31.81 -30.58
N GLU A 54 11.34 -32.39 -31.43
CA GLU A 54 10.18 -31.70 -31.99
C GLU A 54 9.17 -31.32 -30.91
N GLU A 55 8.85 -32.23 -29.98
CA GLU A 55 7.90 -31.93 -28.90
C GLU A 55 8.49 -30.94 -27.88
N ILE A 56 9.79 -31.01 -27.58
CA ILE A 56 10.49 -30.00 -26.76
C ILE A 56 10.31 -28.61 -27.36
N LYS A 57 10.59 -28.43 -28.66
CA LYS A 57 10.44 -27.14 -29.35
C LYS A 57 9.01 -26.59 -29.28
N LYS A 58 8.01 -27.47 -29.25
CA LYS A 58 6.60 -27.09 -29.13
C LYS A 58 6.22 -26.70 -27.69
N ILE A 59 6.82 -27.34 -26.68
CA ILE A 59 6.51 -27.13 -25.26
C ILE A 59 7.32 -25.98 -24.64
N GLU A 60 8.56 -25.73 -25.10
CA GLU A 60 9.40 -24.62 -24.61
C GLU A 60 8.69 -23.27 -24.52
N PRO A 61 8.02 -22.76 -25.59
CA PRO A 61 7.31 -21.49 -25.48
C PRO A 61 6.11 -21.56 -24.51
N LYS A 62 5.53 -22.74 -24.28
CA LYS A 62 4.44 -22.90 -23.30
C LYS A 62 4.95 -22.89 -21.86
N ILE A 63 6.14 -23.43 -21.62
CA ILE A 63 6.81 -23.37 -20.32
C ILE A 63 7.06 -21.91 -19.94
N GLU A 64 7.62 -21.13 -20.87
CA GLU A 64 7.91 -19.71 -20.65
C GLU A 64 6.63 -18.91 -20.35
N ASN A 65 5.53 -19.24 -21.03
CA ASN A 65 4.24 -18.61 -20.81
C ASN A 65 3.39 -19.26 -19.70
N HIS A 66 3.91 -20.26 -18.98
CA HIS A 66 3.17 -20.97 -17.92
C HIS A 66 1.83 -21.59 -18.38
N THR A 67 1.74 -22.09 -19.61
CA THR A 67 0.51 -22.66 -20.21
C THR A 67 0.56 -24.18 -20.44
N VAL A 68 1.55 -24.86 -19.85
CA VAL A 68 1.75 -26.31 -20.01
C VAL A 68 0.68 -27.08 -19.26
N THR A 69 0.00 -28.00 -19.93
CA THR A 69 -0.97 -28.89 -19.26
C THR A 69 -0.28 -30.11 -18.65
N VAL A 70 -0.96 -30.77 -17.70
CA VAL A 70 -0.44 -32.00 -17.05
C VAL A 70 -0.26 -33.13 -18.07
N GLU A 71 -1.15 -33.23 -19.06
CA GLU A 71 -1.08 -34.23 -20.12
C GLU A 71 0.14 -34.01 -21.02
N GLU A 72 0.43 -32.76 -21.37
CA GLU A 72 1.60 -32.40 -22.18
C GLU A 72 2.90 -32.71 -21.46
N ALA A 73 3.00 -32.34 -20.17
CA ALA A 73 4.17 -32.65 -19.35
C ALA A 73 4.37 -34.17 -19.18
N ASN A 74 3.29 -34.93 -18.98
CA ASN A 74 3.35 -36.39 -18.89
C ASN A 74 3.71 -37.05 -20.23
N HIS A 75 3.22 -36.51 -21.35
CA HIS A 75 3.57 -36.98 -22.68
C HIS A 75 5.06 -36.80 -22.96
N LEU A 76 5.58 -35.61 -22.68
CA LEU A 76 7.00 -35.28 -22.82
C LEU A 76 7.88 -36.20 -21.94
N HIS A 77 7.47 -36.44 -20.70
CA HIS A 77 8.15 -37.37 -19.79
C HIS A 77 8.16 -38.81 -20.27
N SER A 78 7.05 -39.28 -20.85
CA SER A 78 6.97 -40.61 -21.45
C SER A 78 7.91 -40.74 -22.66
N LEU A 79 7.98 -39.71 -23.51
CA LEU A 79 8.89 -39.70 -24.67
C LEU A 79 10.36 -39.72 -24.24
N GLU A 80 10.76 -38.85 -23.31
CA GLU A 80 12.12 -38.77 -22.79
C GLU A 80 12.53 -40.09 -22.11
N SER A 81 11.66 -40.63 -21.25
CA SER A 81 11.89 -41.91 -20.57
C SER A 81 12.06 -43.07 -21.55
N ARG A 82 11.42 -43.03 -22.73
CA ARG A 82 11.58 -44.04 -23.78
C ARG A 82 12.84 -43.81 -24.62
N ALA A 83 13.18 -42.56 -24.93
CA ALA A 83 14.35 -42.20 -25.72
C ALA A 83 15.66 -42.47 -24.95
N HIS A 84 15.76 -41.99 -23.71
CA HIS A 84 16.98 -42.05 -22.91
C HIS A 84 16.97 -43.13 -21.81
N GLY A 85 15.79 -43.63 -21.44
CA GLY A 85 15.64 -44.56 -20.30
C GLY A 85 15.57 -43.88 -18.94
N TYR A 86 15.65 -42.54 -18.89
CA TYR A 86 15.53 -41.71 -17.69
C TYR A 86 15.12 -40.28 -18.06
N THR A 87 14.70 -39.49 -17.07
CA THR A 87 14.48 -38.04 -17.22
C THR A 87 15.61 -37.26 -16.57
N GLU A 88 16.13 -36.27 -17.27
CA GLU A 88 17.21 -35.43 -16.76
C GLU A 88 16.70 -34.49 -15.65
N PRO A 89 17.33 -34.50 -14.46
CA PRO A 89 16.94 -33.60 -13.39
C PRO A 89 17.26 -32.16 -13.78
N GLY A 90 16.23 -31.30 -13.77
CA GLY A 90 16.35 -29.91 -14.21
C GLY A 90 16.30 -29.72 -15.74
N GLY A 91 16.13 -30.79 -16.51
CA GLY A 91 15.87 -30.72 -17.94
C GLY A 91 14.49 -30.14 -18.27
N VAL A 92 14.23 -29.92 -19.57
CA VAL A 92 12.98 -29.32 -20.06
C VAL A 92 11.75 -30.08 -19.59
N THR A 93 11.80 -31.41 -19.60
CA THR A 93 10.71 -32.26 -19.09
C THR A 93 10.44 -32.04 -17.61
N ALA A 94 11.48 -32.06 -16.77
CA ALA A 94 11.33 -31.85 -15.34
C ALA A 94 10.77 -30.44 -15.06
N HIS A 95 11.17 -29.45 -15.86
CA HIS A 95 10.65 -28.10 -15.76
C HIS A 95 9.17 -28.02 -16.19
N ALA A 96 8.79 -28.65 -17.31
CA ALA A 96 7.42 -28.76 -17.79
C ALA A 96 6.50 -29.40 -16.74
N GLN A 97 6.92 -30.51 -16.12
CA GLN A 97 6.19 -31.16 -15.02
C GLN A 97 6.02 -30.24 -13.82
N SER A 98 7.08 -29.51 -13.43
CA SER A 98 7.01 -28.57 -12.32
C SER A 98 6.01 -27.45 -12.58
N VAL A 99 6.04 -26.86 -13.79
CA VAL A 99 5.09 -25.82 -14.21
C VAL A 99 3.66 -26.36 -14.21
N ALA A 100 3.40 -27.49 -14.87
CA ALA A 100 2.06 -28.07 -14.97
C ALA A 100 1.45 -28.36 -13.58
N VAL A 101 2.24 -28.88 -12.63
CA VAL A 101 1.77 -29.13 -11.25
C VAL A 101 1.45 -27.84 -10.50
N LYS A 102 2.26 -26.79 -10.68
CA LYS A 102 2.02 -25.48 -10.05
C LYS A 102 0.76 -24.82 -10.61
N GLU A 103 0.59 -24.84 -11.93
CA GLU A 103 -0.59 -24.31 -12.61
C GLU A 103 -1.86 -25.04 -12.21
N ALA A 104 -1.84 -26.37 -12.20
CA ALA A 104 -2.99 -27.17 -11.76
C ALA A 104 -3.41 -26.82 -10.33
N ARG A 105 -2.45 -26.65 -9.42
CA ARG A 105 -2.70 -26.25 -8.03
C ARG A 105 -3.24 -24.81 -7.93
N LEU A 106 -2.74 -23.89 -8.74
CA LEU A 106 -3.23 -22.52 -8.79
C LEU A 106 -4.69 -22.48 -9.25
N HIS A 107 -5.00 -23.21 -10.33
CA HIS A 107 -6.35 -23.30 -10.88
C HIS A 107 -7.34 -23.90 -9.88
N GLU A 108 -7.00 -25.03 -9.25
CA GLU A 108 -7.84 -25.68 -8.23
C GLU A 108 -8.16 -24.74 -7.05
N GLU A 109 -7.17 -23.98 -6.58
CA GLU A 109 -7.39 -23.05 -5.48
C GLU A 109 -8.19 -21.82 -5.92
N ALA A 110 -7.92 -21.30 -7.12
CA ALA A 110 -8.66 -20.18 -7.69
C ALA A 110 -10.15 -20.53 -7.83
N GLU A 111 -10.49 -21.74 -8.27
CA GLU A 111 -11.90 -22.19 -8.38
C GLU A 111 -12.61 -22.25 -7.02
N LYS A 112 -11.91 -22.65 -5.94
CA LYS A 112 -12.47 -22.66 -4.58
C LYS A 112 -12.74 -21.25 -4.04
N ILE A 113 -11.90 -20.29 -4.41
CA ILE A 113 -11.96 -18.91 -3.89
C ILE A 113 -12.90 -18.03 -4.72
N LYS A 114 -13.05 -18.29 -6.03
CA LYS A 114 -13.87 -17.49 -6.94
C LYS A 114 -15.30 -17.18 -6.42
N PRO A 115 -16.11 -18.14 -5.94
CA PRO A 115 -17.44 -17.82 -5.40
C PRO A 115 -17.36 -16.91 -4.16
N LYS A 116 -16.32 -17.05 -3.32
CA LYS A 116 -16.13 -16.19 -2.15
C LYS A 116 -15.76 -14.76 -2.52
N ILE A 117 -15.04 -14.57 -3.62
CA ILE A 117 -14.75 -13.23 -4.16
C ILE A 117 -16.06 -12.56 -4.56
N ASP A 118 -16.92 -13.27 -5.28
CA ASP A 118 -18.22 -12.75 -5.74
C ASP A 118 -19.16 -12.42 -4.58
N GLU A 119 -19.13 -13.23 -3.51
CA GLU A 119 -19.88 -13.00 -2.27
C GLU A 119 -19.25 -11.95 -1.34
N GLY A 120 -17.98 -11.59 -1.55
CA GLY A 120 -17.24 -10.71 -0.64
C GLY A 120 -16.82 -11.36 0.68
N THR A 121 -16.85 -12.69 0.79
CA THR A 121 -16.61 -13.47 2.02
C THR A 121 -15.17 -14.00 2.13
N VAL A 122 -14.26 -13.53 1.27
CA VAL A 122 -12.84 -13.95 1.27
C VAL A 122 -12.13 -13.54 2.55
N THR A 123 -11.50 -14.50 3.21
CA THR A 123 -10.66 -14.23 4.39
C THR A 123 -9.25 -13.78 4.00
N LYS A 124 -8.55 -13.10 4.92
CA LYS A 124 -7.18 -12.63 4.69
C LYS A 124 -6.19 -13.78 4.47
N GLU A 125 -6.39 -14.89 5.17
CA GLU A 125 -5.59 -16.10 5.10
C GLU A 125 -5.72 -16.77 3.73
N GLU A 126 -6.94 -16.86 3.21
CA GLU A 126 -7.22 -17.41 1.87
C GLU A 126 -6.61 -16.57 0.77
N ALA A 127 -6.79 -15.25 0.81
CA ALA A 127 -6.16 -14.33 -0.13
C ALA A 127 -4.63 -14.45 -0.11
N THR A 128 -4.02 -14.48 1.08
CA THR A 128 -2.57 -14.64 1.23
C THR A 128 -2.07 -16.00 0.72
N ARG A 129 -2.85 -17.07 0.92
CA ARG A 129 -2.53 -18.41 0.43
C ARG A 129 -2.53 -18.44 -1.09
N LEU A 130 -3.53 -17.84 -1.73
CA LEU A 130 -3.63 -17.78 -3.19
C LEU A 130 -2.48 -16.96 -3.80
N VAL A 131 -2.14 -15.80 -3.22
CA VAL A 131 -0.99 -14.98 -3.61
C VAL A 131 0.33 -15.76 -3.59
N ARG A 132 0.54 -16.58 -2.55
CA ARG A 132 1.75 -17.43 -2.44
C ARG A 132 1.79 -18.53 -3.50
N ILE A 133 0.64 -19.10 -3.88
CA ILE A 133 0.57 -20.13 -4.92
C ILE A 133 0.89 -19.49 -6.27
N GLU A 134 0.26 -18.35 -6.59
CA GLU A 134 0.50 -17.60 -7.84
C GLU A 134 1.96 -17.15 -7.95
N SER A 135 2.53 -16.58 -6.88
CA SER A 135 3.94 -16.17 -6.86
C SER A 135 4.91 -17.34 -7.06
N ARG A 136 4.54 -18.57 -6.68
CA ARG A 136 5.37 -19.77 -6.92
C ARG A 136 5.23 -20.30 -8.35
N ALA A 137 4.06 -20.09 -8.96
CA ALA A 137 3.73 -20.48 -10.32
C ALA A 137 4.42 -19.53 -11.33
N HIS A 138 4.14 -18.22 -11.23
CA HIS A 138 4.57 -17.20 -12.21
C HIS A 138 5.72 -16.30 -11.71
N GLY A 139 6.18 -16.45 -10.47
CA GLY A 139 7.21 -15.59 -9.88
C GLY A 139 6.72 -14.21 -9.42
N HIS A 140 5.48 -13.84 -9.73
CA HIS A 140 4.85 -12.58 -9.37
C HIS A 140 3.32 -12.73 -9.30
N VAL A 141 2.62 -11.69 -8.86
CA VAL A 141 1.15 -11.62 -8.90
C VAL A 141 0.75 -10.63 -9.98
N GLU A 142 -0.06 -11.08 -10.94
CA GLU A 142 -0.51 -10.24 -12.04
C GLU A 142 -1.62 -9.27 -11.58
N LYS A 143 -1.60 -8.04 -12.09
CA LYS A 143 -2.66 -7.08 -11.76
C LYS A 143 -3.98 -7.53 -12.39
N GLY A 144 -5.01 -7.68 -11.58
CA GLY A 144 -6.32 -8.18 -12.02
C GLY A 144 -6.44 -9.70 -12.01
N SER A 145 -5.41 -10.43 -11.56
CA SER A 145 -5.51 -11.87 -11.32
C SER A 145 -6.51 -12.19 -10.21
N VAL A 146 -6.92 -13.46 -10.12
CA VAL A 146 -7.82 -13.92 -9.05
C VAL A 146 -7.19 -13.70 -7.67
N ALA A 147 -5.86 -13.85 -7.51
CA ALA A 147 -5.21 -13.55 -6.24
C ALA A 147 -5.21 -12.06 -5.91
N ALA A 148 -4.95 -11.19 -6.89
CA ALA A 148 -5.03 -9.74 -6.69
C ALA A 148 -6.45 -9.29 -6.31
N LEU A 149 -7.48 -9.85 -6.95
CA LEU A 149 -8.87 -9.61 -6.63
C LEU A 149 -9.24 -10.12 -5.22
N ALA A 150 -8.85 -11.36 -4.89
CA ALA A 150 -9.06 -11.94 -3.57
C ALA A 150 -8.43 -11.07 -2.47
N GLN A 151 -7.20 -10.58 -2.68
CA GLN A 151 -6.53 -9.69 -1.75
C GLN A 151 -7.27 -8.35 -1.61
N SER A 152 -7.70 -7.75 -2.72
CA SER A 152 -8.46 -6.50 -2.67
C SER A 152 -9.79 -6.66 -1.93
N VAL A 153 -10.50 -7.77 -2.13
CA VAL A 153 -11.76 -8.06 -1.43
C VAL A 153 -11.51 -8.29 0.07
N ALA A 154 -10.52 -9.10 0.43
CA ALA A 154 -10.17 -9.35 1.82
C ALA A 154 -9.74 -8.06 2.55
N GLU A 155 -8.97 -7.18 1.89
CA GLU A 155 -8.59 -5.88 2.46
C GLU A 155 -9.78 -4.94 2.61
N LYS A 156 -10.70 -4.93 1.64
CA LYS A 156 -11.93 -4.15 1.73
C LYS A 156 -12.79 -4.63 2.91
N HIS A 157 -13.00 -5.93 3.03
CA HIS A 157 -13.76 -6.51 4.15
C HIS A 157 -13.06 -6.25 5.50
N ALA A 158 -11.72 -6.29 5.54
CA ALA A 158 -10.97 -5.94 6.75
C ALA A 158 -11.14 -4.47 7.15
N ARG A 159 -11.27 -3.55 6.17
CA ARG A 159 -11.58 -2.13 6.45
C ARG A 159 -13.01 -1.95 6.92
N GLU A 160 -13.96 -2.61 6.28
CA GLU A 160 -15.37 -2.58 6.68
C GLU A 160 -15.58 -3.21 8.06
N GLY A 161 -14.82 -4.25 8.42
CA GLY A 161 -14.82 -4.83 9.77
C GLY A 161 -14.07 -4.01 10.82
N ALA A 162 -13.04 -3.25 10.42
CA ALA A 162 -12.27 -2.41 11.35
C ALA A 162 -12.91 -1.03 11.61
N ASP A 163 -13.58 -0.46 10.60
CA ASP A 163 -14.34 0.80 10.70
C ASP A 163 -15.81 0.54 11.10
N GLY A 164 -16.31 -0.68 10.83
CA GLY A 164 -17.57 -1.22 11.33
C GLY A 164 -17.52 -1.74 12.77
N GLY A 165 -16.44 -1.47 13.51
CA GLY A 165 -16.32 -1.66 14.97
C GLY A 165 -17.25 -0.76 15.82
N SER A 166 -18.37 -0.34 15.23
CA SER A 166 -19.54 0.26 15.87
C SER A 166 -20.78 -0.68 15.74
N GLY A 167 -20.57 -1.99 15.75
CA GLY A 167 -21.64 -2.98 15.89
C GLY A 167 -21.09 -4.25 16.56
N GLY A 168 -21.48 -4.65 17.78
CA GLY A 168 -22.62 -4.24 18.58
C GLY A 168 -22.33 -4.35 20.08
N ALA A 169 -21.82 -3.27 20.67
CA ALA A 169 -22.47 -2.84 21.90
C ALA A 169 -23.86 -2.39 21.46
N ASN A 170 -24.94 -2.81 22.15
CA ASN A 170 -26.27 -2.37 21.75
C ASN A 170 -26.23 -0.85 21.57
N GLU A 171 -26.82 -0.34 20.49
CA GLU A 171 -26.93 1.11 20.27
C GLU A 171 -27.50 1.79 21.52
N GLY A 172 -28.41 1.11 22.23
CA GLY A 172 -28.92 1.52 23.55
C GLY A 172 -27.90 1.54 24.69
N ASP A 173 -26.85 0.71 24.68
CA ASP A 173 -25.78 0.74 25.70
C ASP A 173 -24.85 1.95 25.49
N LEU A 174 -24.59 2.34 24.24
CA LEU A 174 -23.79 3.53 23.93
C LEU A 174 -24.55 4.82 24.23
N GLU A 175 -25.85 4.86 23.92
CA GLU A 175 -26.70 6.01 24.25
C GLU A 175 -26.86 6.19 25.76
N ALA A 176 -27.05 5.08 26.51
CA ALA A 176 -27.04 5.12 27.98
C ALA A 176 -25.69 5.59 28.56
N GLN A 177 -24.57 5.19 27.98
CA GLN A 177 -23.24 5.69 28.37
C GLN A 177 -23.06 7.17 28.06
N LEU A 178 -23.57 7.64 26.92
CA LEU A 178 -23.55 9.06 26.55
C LEU A 178 -24.37 9.88 27.54
N GLU A 179 -25.60 9.48 27.84
CA GLU A 179 -26.46 10.15 28.84
C GLU A 179 -25.79 10.19 30.23
N GLN A 180 -25.15 9.11 30.64
CA GLN A 180 -24.44 9.04 31.91
C GLN A 180 -23.26 10.03 31.98
N GLU A 181 -22.43 10.11 30.94
CA GLU A 181 -21.32 11.07 30.90
C GLU A 181 -21.83 12.52 30.73
N VAL A 182 -22.89 12.76 29.96
CA VAL A 182 -23.53 14.08 29.87
C VAL A 182 -23.97 14.54 31.26
N THR A 183 -24.68 13.69 32.02
CA THR A 183 -25.15 14.02 33.37
C THR A 183 -23.99 14.35 34.33
N LYS A 184 -22.85 13.66 34.18
CA LYS A 184 -21.66 13.87 35.00
C LYS A 184 -20.92 15.16 34.66
N VAL A 185 -20.91 15.58 33.39
CA VAL A 185 -20.16 16.74 32.91
C VAL A 185 -20.99 18.03 32.91
N GLU A 186 -22.32 17.95 32.81
CA GLU A 186 -23.21 19.11 32.78
C GLU A 186 -23.00 20.13 33.93
N PRO A 187 -22.90 19.75 35.22
CA PRO A 187 -22.59 20.72 36.27
C PRO A 187 -21.19 21.35 36.11
N LYS A 188 -20.21 20.59 35.59
CA LYS A 188 -18.85 21.09 35.35
C LYS A 188 -18.79 22.09 34.19
N ILE A 189 -19.70 21.98 33.22
CA ILE A 189 -19.88 22.96 32.15
C ILE A 189 -20.32 24.30 32.75
N GLN A 190 -21.31 24.27 33.65
CA GLN A 190 -21.80 25.49 34.32
C GLN A 190 -20.71 26.16 35.18
N ASP A 191 -19.89 25.35 35.86
CA ASP A 191 -18.78 25.83 36.68
C ASP A 191 -17.52 26.20 35.88
N GLY A 192 -17.46 25.86 34.59
CA GLY A 192 -16.27 26.05 33.75
C GLY A 192 -15.07 25.19 34.15
N THR A 193 -15.31 24.05 34.83
CA THR A 193 -14.27 23.18 35.39
C THR A 193 -14.00 21.91 34.58
N VAL A 194 -14.63 21.78 33.40
CA VAL A 194 -14.46 20.63 32.48
C VAL A 194 -12.98 20.41 32.15
N THR A 195 -12.56 19.14 32.21
CA THR A 195 -11.20 18.71 31.80
C THR A 195 -11.14 18.31 30.33
N LYS A 196 -9.94 18.29 29.75
CA LYS A 196 -9.71 17.92 28.35
C LYS A 196 -10.12 16.48 28.05
N ASP A 197 -9.84 15.57 28.99
CA ASP A 197 -10.16 14.15 28.85
C ASP A 197 -11.68 13.93 28.85
N GLU A 198 -12.42 14.62 29.73
CA GLU A 198 -13.89 14.56 29.78
C GLU A 198 -14.53 15.08 28.49
N ALA A 199 -14.08 16.22 27.97
CA ALA A 199 -14.57 16.76 26.70
C ALA A 199 -14.28 15.82 25.51
N SER A 200 -13.09 15.20 25.50
CA SER A 200 -12.69 14.23 24.47
C SER A 200 -13.51 12.94 24.54
N GLN A 201 -13.79 12.45 25.76
CA GLN A 201 -14.60 11.25 25.98
C GLN A 201 -16.05 11.49 25.54
N LEU A 202 -16.66 12.63 25.93
CA LEU A 202 -17.98 13.04 25.47
C LEU A 202 -18.04 13.10 23.95
N ARG A 203 -17.08 13.78 23.30
CA ARG A 203 -17.03 13.88 21.84
C ARG A 203 -16.91 12.52 21.17
N SER A 204 -16.13 11.61 21.73
CA SER A 204 -15.99 10.25 21.20
C SER A 204 -17.30 9.48 21.30
N LEU A 205 -18.04 9.59 22.40
CA LEU A 205 -19.35 8.92 22.57
C LEU A 205 -20.40 9.55 21.64
N ASP A 206 -20.48 10.88 21.62
CA ASP A 206 -21.38 11.67 20.77
C ASP A 206 -21.19 11.35 19.27
N THR A 207 -19.94 11.27 18.81
CA THR A 207 -19.63 10.90 17.42
C THR A 207 -20.01 9.46 17.10
N ARG A 208 -19.89 8.53 18.07
CA ARG A 208 -20.30 7.14 17.88
C ARG A 208 -21.82 6.98 17.85
N VAL A 209 -22.54 7.72 18.69
CA VAL A 209 -24.01 7.63 18.79
C VAL A 209 -24.68 8.40 17.65
N HIS A 210 -24.25 9.62 17.34
CA HIS A 210 -24.93 10.51 16.41
C HIS A 210 -24.18 10.76 15.09
N GLY A 211 -22.99 10.17 14.91
CA GLY A 211 -22.16 10.38 13.71
C GLY A 211 -21.45 11.74 13.66
N GLY A 212 -21.63 12.60 14.67
CA GLY A 212 -20.98 13.89 14.78
C GLY A 212 -21.50 14.73 15.94
N THR A 213 -20.84 15.87 16.20
CA THR A 213 -21.23 16.77 17.29
C THR A 213 -22.10 17.92 16.76
N GLU A 214 -23.32 18.03 17.27
CA GLU A 214 -24.24 19.10 16.93
C GLU A 214 -23.80 20.45 17.53
N LYS A 215 -24.01 21.55 16.79
CA LYS A 215 -23.68 22.89 17.30
C LYS A 215 -24.59 23.26 18.46
N GLY A 216 -23.99 23.60 19.60
CA GLY A 216 -24.72 24.00 20.81
C GLY A 216 -25.04 22.84 21.76
N SER A 217 -24.73 21.60 21.39
CA SER A 217 -24.84 20.45 22.29
C SER A 217 -23.95 20.60 23.53
N THR A 218 -24.25 19.83 24.58
CA THR A 218 -23.42 19.75 25.79
C THR A 218 -21.97 19.40 25.46
N THR A 219 -21.76 18.49 24.52
CA THR A 219 -20.43 18.14 23.98
C THR A 219 -19.72 19.35 23.36
N ALA A 220 -20.41 20.15 22.53
CA ALA A 220 -19.83 21.34 21.92
C ALA A 220 -19.49 22.43 22.97
N GLN A 221 -20.33 22.57 24.00
CA GLN A 221 -20.09 23.51 25.10
C GLN A 221 -18.89 23.08 25.96
N ALA A 222 -18.78 21.79 26.29
CA ALA A 222 -17.64 21.22 27.00
C ALA A 222 -16.32 21.48 26.25
N GLN A 223 -16.31 21.25 24.94
CA GLN A 223 -15.12 21.51 24.10
C GLN A 223 -14.77 23.00 24.08
N SER A 224 -15.76 23.88 23.92
CA SER A 224 -15.53 25.33 23.91
C SER A 224 -14.94 25.85 25.23
N ILE A 225 -15.29 25.27 26.37
CA ILE A 225 -14.73 25.64 27.67
C ILE A 225 -13.26 25.24 27.75
N VAL A 226 -12.92 24.01 27.33
CA VAL A 226 -11.54 23.52 27.31
C VAL A 226 -10.68 24.38 26.38
N ASP A 227 -11.15 24.65 25.17
CA ASP A 227 -10.42 25.47 24.19
C ASP A 227 -10.18 26.89 24.73
N LYS A 228 -11.18 27.49 25.41
CA LYS A 228 -11.05 28.81 26.04
C LYS A 228 -10.08 28.78 27.23
N LYS A 229 -10.03 27.68 27.98
CA LYS A 229 -9.08 27.50 29.08
C LYS A 229 -7.65 27.32 28.57
N GLU A 230 -7.46 26.60 27.46
CA GLU A 230 -6.16 26.47 26.80
C GLU A 230 -5.70 27.81 26.20
N SER A 231 -6.60 28.57 25.57
CA SER A 231 -6.26 29.90 25.04
C SER A 231 -5.91 30.91 26.12
N ASN A 232 -6.53 30.81 27.31
CA ASN A 232 -6.21 31.68 28.44
C ASN A 232 -4.98 31.19 29.22
N GLY A 233 -4.78 29.87 29.31
CA GLY A 233 -3.62 29.24 29.98
C GLY A 233 -2.31 29.37 29.19
N SER A 234 -2.39 29.68 27.89
CA SER A 234 -1.20 29.99 27.08
C SER A 234 -0.69 31.42 27.26
N GLN A 235 -1.25 32.24 28.16
CA GLN A 235 -0.52 33.37 28.74
C GLN A 235 0.55 32.86 29.71
N SER A 236 1.48 32.04 29.19
CA SER A 236 2.74 31.79 29.85
C SER A 236 3.50 33.13 29.88
N PRO A 237 3.92 33.62 31.06
CA PRO A 237 4.68 34.87 31.18
C PRO A 237 6.07 34.81 30.53
N ASN A 238 6.44 33.67 29.93
CA ASN A 238 7.68 33.47 29.18
C ASN A 238 7.42 33.31 27.67
N ASN A 239 6.45 34.02 27.11
CA ASN A 239 6.29 34.07 25.66
C ASN A 239 7.37 35.01 25.07
N PRO A 240 8.26 34.55 24.16
CA PRO A 240 9.22 35.41 23.48
C PRO A 240 8.56 36.43 22.52
N ASP A 241 7.23 36.50 22.50
CA ASP A 241 6.39 37.40 21.71
C ASP A 241 6.11 38.75 22.39
N GLY A 242 6.74 39.04 23.53
CA GLY A 242 6.55 40.30 24.27
C GLY A 242 6.91 41.58 23.50
N ASP A 243 7.54 41.46 22.33
CA ASP A 243 7.85 42.61 21.47
C ASP A 243 7.77 42.26 19.98
N LEU A 244 6.58 41.83 19.53
CA LEU A 244 6.33 41.62 18.10
C LEU A 244 6.46 42.91 17.29
N GLU A 245 6.13 44.05 17.90
CA GLU A 245 6.25 45.37 17.28
C GLU A 245 7.72 45.75 17.06
N GLY A 246 8.59 45.59 18.07
CA GLY A 246 10.03 45.80 17.94
C GLY A 246 10.69 44.81 16.99
N LYS A 247 10.26 43.54 16.97
CA LYS A 247 10.71 42.57 15.96
C LYS A 247 10.29 42.96 14.55
N LEU A 248 9.08 43.49 14.37
CA LEU A 248 8.61 43.99 13.08
C LEU A 248 9.46 45.19 12.65
N LEU A 249 9.70 46.16 13.55
CA LEU A 249 10.54 47.33 13.27
C LEU A 249 11.98 46.94 12.91
N ASP A 250 12.62 46.03 13.66
CA ASP A 250 13.98 45.55 13.36
C ASP A 250 14.05 44.83 12.00
N LYS A 251 13.05 44.01 11.66
CA LYS A 251 13.01 43.37 10.34
C LYS A 251 12.70 44.36 9.21
N VAL A 252 11.82 45.33 9.45
CA VAL A 252 11.51 46.39 8.48
C VAL A 252 12.78 47.18 8.18
N ALA A 253 13.53 47.60 9.22
CA ALA A 253 14.80 48.31 9.05
C ALA A 253 15.86 47.52 8.26
N LYS A 254 15.90 46.19 8.40
CA LYS A 254 16.81 45.32 7.64
C LYS A 254 16.38 45.11 6.18
N VAL A 255 15.07 45.14 5.91
CA VAL A 255 14.51 44.87 4.58
C VAL A 255 14.38 46.14 3.74
N GLU A 256 14.16 47.31 4.35
CA GLU A 256 14.02 48.60 3.67
C GLU A 256 15.15 48.93 2.67
N PRO A 257 16.46 48.84 3.01
CA PRO A 257 17.52 49.07 2.02
C PRO A 257 17.53 48.01 0.90
N LYS A 258 17.04 46.79 1.17
CA LYS A 258 16.94 45.73 0.15
C LYS A 258 15.79 45.99 -0.82
N ILE A 259 14.71 46.63 -0.38
CA ILE A 259 13.61 47.09 -1.24
C ILE A 259 14.15 48.11 -2.24
N GLN A 260 14.89 49.11 -1.76
CA GLN A 260 15.48 50.15 -2.63
C GLN A 260 16.45 49.56 -3.66
N ASN A 261 17.22 48.54 -3.28
CA ASN A 261 18.17 47.86 -4.15
C ASN A 261 17.55 46.75 -5.03
N GLY A 262 16.26 46.45 -4.87
CA GLY A 262 15.60 45.37 -5.62
C GLY A 262 16.10 43.96 -5.25
N THR A 263 16.72 43.77 -4.10
CA THR A 263 17.39 42.50 -3.71
C THR A 263 16.61 41.63 -2.73
N VAL A 264 15.40 42.05 -2.33
CA VAL A 264 14.54 41.32 -1.39
C VAL A 264 14.25 39.90 -1.89
N THR A 265 14.38 38.91 -0.99
CA THR A 265 14.00 37.52 -1.27
C THR A 265 12.55 37.23 -0.88
N LYS A 266 11.93 36.23 -1.53
CA LYS A 266 10.56 35.76 -1.20
C LYS A 266 10.43 35.30 0.26
N GLY A 267 11.48 34.68 0.81
CA GLY A 267 11.54 34.28 2.20
C GLY A 267 11.46 35.47 3.16
N GLU A 268 12.20 36.55 2.89
CA GLU A 268 12.18 37.77 3.70
C GLU A 268 10.83 38.48 3.62
N ALA A 269 10.26 38.60 2.42
CA ALA A 269 8.94 39.21 2.22
C ALA A 269 7.84 38.43 2.97
N ASN A 270 7.84 37.09 2.90
CA ASN A 270 6.89 36.25 3.62
C ASN A 270 7.05 36.35 5.15
N GLN A 271 8.29 36.42 5.64
CA GLN A 271 8.55 36.60 7.07
C GLN A 271 8.04 37.97 7.57
N LEU A 272 8.24 39.03 6.78
CA LEU A 272 7.74 40.36 7.10
C LEU A 272 6.20 40.35 7.13
N ARG A 273 5.56 39.74 6.12
CA ARG A 273 4.09 39.60 6.03
C ARG A 273 3.49 38.82 7.18
N SER A 274 4.14 37.73 7.60
CA SER A 274 3.69 36.94 8.75
C SER A 274 3.78 37.72 10.06
N LEU A 275 4.80 38.56 10.25
CA LEU A 275 4.90 39.44 11.42
C LEU A 275 3.87 40.56 11.35
N ASP A 276 3.73 41.21 10.21
CA ASP A 276 2.76 42.30 9.99
C ASP A 276 1.32 41.82 10.20
N THR A 277 0.97 40.62 9.72
CA THR A 277 -0.35 40.01 9.94
C THR A 277 -0.61 39.73 11.44
N ARG A 278 0.44 39.36 12.19
CA ARG A 278 0.32 39.11 13.64
C ARG A 278 0.22 40.40 14.45
N VAL A 279 0.91 41.46 14.03
CA VAL A 279 0.93 42.76 14.72
C VAL A 279 -0.31 43.58 14.37
N ASN A 280 -0.63 43.71 13.09
CA ASN A 280 -1.63 44.64 12.56
C ASN A 280 -2.90 43.94 12.03
N GLY A 281 -2.99 42.61 12.11
CA GLY A 281 -4.15 41.85 11.60
C GLY A 281 -4.25 41.78 10.08
N GLY A 282 -3.25 42.29 9.34
CA GLY A 282 -3.25 42.33 7.89
C GLY A 282 -2.07 43.11 7.32
N THR A 283 -2.02 43.24 5.99
CA THR A 283 -1.00 44.00 5.28
C THR A 283 -1.65 45.23 4.64
N GLU A 284 -1.25 46.43 5.07
CA GLU A 284 -1.78 47.67 4.49
C GLU A 284 -1.20 47.94 3.09
N LYS A 285 -2.04 48.45 2.18
CA LYS A 285 -1.57 48.82 0.84
C LYS A 285 -0.57 49.96 0.92
N GLY A 286 0.61 49.76 0.34
CA GLY A 286 1.69 50.75 0.34
C GLY A 286 2.66 50.65 1.52
N SER A 287 2.39 49.75 2.48
CA SER A 287 3.33 49.50 3.58
C SER A 287 4.66 48.92 3.09
N THR A 288 5.71 49.02 3.91
CA THR A 288 7.03 48.44 3.62
C THR A 288 6.93 46.93 3.35
N THR A 289 5.99 46.24 4.01
CA THR A 289 5.66 44.84 3.76
C THR A 289 5.07 44.60 2.36
N ALA A 290 4.12 45.43 1.93
CA ALA A 290 3.55 45.33 0.59
C ALA A 290 4.60 45.64 -0.50
N GLN A 291 5.49 46.60 -0.25
CA GLN A 291 6.59 46.93 -1.15
C GLN A 291 7.63 45.79 -1.25
N ALA A 292 7.99 45.18 -0.13
CA ALA A 292 8.88 44.03 -0.09
C ALA A 292 8.33 42.85 -0.91
N GLN A 293 7.02 42.57 -0.80
CA GLN A 293 6.35 41.54 -1.59
C GLN A 293 6.39 41.85 -3.09
N SER A 294 6.05 43.10 -3.46
CA SER A 294 6.07 43.52 -4.86
C SER A 294 7.46 43.42 -5.49
N VAL A 295 8.53 43.73 -4.75
CA VAL A 295 9.91 43.60 -5.22
C VAL A 295 10.30 42.13 -5.39
N ALA A 296 9.95 41.27 -4.43
CA ALA A 296 10.23 39.84 -4.51
C ALA A 296 9.54 39.19 -5.72
N ASP A 297 8.27 39.53 -5.96
CA ASP A 297 7.48 38.98 -7.08
C ASP A 297 8.02 39.47 -8.44
N LYS A 298 8.44 40.74 -8.52
CA LYS A 298 9.03 41.30 -9.76
C LYS A 298 10.36 40.64 -10.12
N LYS A 299 11.16 40.28 -9.13
CA LYS A 299 12.44 39.59 -9.33
C LYS A 299 12.23 38.19 -9.91
N GLU A 300 11.26 37.43 -9.38
CA GLU A 300 10.91 36.08 -9.87
C GLU A 300 10.54 36.11 -11.36
N ASN A 301 9.69 37.07 -11.75
CA ASN A 301 9.30 37.26 -13.16
C ASN A 301 10.47 37.66 -14.07
N SER A 302 11.44 38.45 -13.58
CA SER A 302 12.61 38.85 -14.37
C SER A 302 13.58 37.69 -14.61
N THR A 303 13.77 36.81 -13.61
CA THR A 303 14.57 35.59 -13.77
C THR A 303 13.94 34.61 -14.76
N GLU A 304 12.61 34.48 -14.77
CA GLU A 304 11.93 33.63 -15.75
C GLU A 304 12.00 34.17 -17.18
N GLN A 305 12.04 35.50 -17.37
CA GLN A 305 12.22 36.10 -18.70
C GLN A 305 13.63 35.88 -19.25
N LEU A 306 14.66 36.05 -18.41
CA LEU A 306 16.05 35.78 -18.80
C LEU A 306 16.28 34.31 -19.13
N ALA A 307 15.66 33.38 -18.39
CA ALA A 307 15.73 31.95 -18.69
C ALA A 307 15.05 31.55 -20.01
N LYS A 308 14.13 32.37 -20.54
CA LYS A 308 13.46 32.12 -21.82
C LYS A 308 14.24 32.67 -23.01
N GLU A 309 15.01 33.75 -22.85
CA GLU A 309 15.85 34.29 -23.94
C GLU A 309 17.06 33.40 -24.27
N ASP A 310 17.60 32.66 -23.29
CA ASP A 310 18.71 31.72 -23.55
C ASP A 310 18.29 30.44 -24.29
N ILE A 311 16.98 30.13 -24.36
CA ILE A 311 16.48 28.94 -25.05
C ILE A 311 16.20 29.21 -26.55
N ASP A 312 15.94 30.45 -26.96
CA ASP A 312 15.62 30.78 -28.37
C ASP A 312 16.87 31.02 -29.25
N SER A 313 18.05 31.12 -28.62
CA SER A 313 19.34 31.22 -29.33
C SER A 313 19.98 29.88 -29.70
N SER A 314 19.40 28.76 -29.23
CA SER A 314 19.84 27.39 -29.57
C SER A 314 18.93 26.71 -30.61
N LYS A 315 18.49 27.48 -31.62
CA LYS A 315 17.83 26.94 -32.81
C LYS A 315 18.87 26.19 -33.69
N PRO A 316 18.76 24.86 -33.89
CA PRO A 316 19.67 24.13 -34.75
C PRO A 316 19.51 24.61 -36.20
N THR A 317 20.55 25.21 -36.76
CA THR A 317 20.64 25.50 -38.19
C THR A 317 20.58 24.19 -38.95
N THR A 318 19.48 23.99 -39.67
CA THR A 318 19.24 22.83 -40.52
C THR A 318 20.10 22.98 -41.78
N GLU A 319 21.34 22.50 -41.72
CA GLU A 319 22.13 22.26 -42.92
C GLU A 319 21.54 21.05 -43.66
N LYS A 320 21.04 21.35 -44.85
CA LYS A 320 20.70 20.38 -45.88
C LYS A 320 22.00 19.73 -46.35
N ASP A 321 22.25 18.51 -45.91
CA ASP A 321 23.13 17.60 -46.65
C ASP A 321 22.39 16.35 -47.10
N THR A 322 22.26 16.35 -48.42
CA THR A 322 22.00 15.29 -49.39
C THR A 322 22.63 13.93 -49.03
N ALA A 323 21.77 12.91 -49.03
CA ALA A 323 21.98 11.52 -49.42
C ALA A 323 23.41 10.94 -49.47
N VAL A 324 23.69 9.93 -48.64
CA VAL A 324 24.35 8.67 -49.06
C VAL A 324 23.84 7.52 -48.19
N ALA A 325 23.49 6.41 -48.84
CA ALA A 325 23.19 5.13 -48.23
C ALA A 325 24.39 4.59 -47.43
N ASP A 326 24.16 3.92 -46.30
CA ASP A 326 24.61 2.53 -46.15
C ASP A 326 24.16 1.90 -44.84
N ALA A 327 23.92 0.60 -44.94
CA ALA A 327 23.57 -0.28 -43.85
C ALA A 327 24.72 -0.41 -42.84
N VAL A 328 24.53 0.04 -41.60
CA VAL A 328 25.33 -0.43 -40.46
C VAL A 328 24.43 -0.55 -39.24
N GLY A 329 24.37 -1.77 -38.71
CA GLY A 329 23.49 -2.19 -37.63
C GLY A 329 23.59 -1.33 -36.38
N GLY A 330 22.43 -0.93 -35.87
CA GLY A 330 22.26 -0.34 -34.55
C GLY A 330 22.57 -1.36 -33.47
N LYS A 331 23.84 -1.41 -33.05
CA LYS A 331 24.24 -2.01 -31.78
C LYS A 331 23.89 -1.01 -30.69
N THR A 332 22.83 -1.28 -29.94
CA THR A 332 22.41 -0.48 -28.80
C THR A 332 23.49 -0.50 -27.71
N LEU A 333 23.69 0.64 -27.04
CA LEU A 333 24.65 0.88 -25.94
C LEU A 333 24.53 -0.10 -24.74
N ILE A 334 23.52 -0.96 -24.74
CA ILE A 334 23.28 -1.96 -23.69
C ILE A 334 24.22 -3.17 -23.82
N ASP A 335 24.76 -3.45 -25.02
CA ASP A 335 25.68 -4.58 -25.21
C ASP A 335 27.11 -4.32 -24.69
N THR A 336 27.49 -3.07 -24.42
CA THR A 336 28.86 -2.73 -23.98
C THR A 336 29.12 -3.00 -22.49
N ILE A 337 28.10 -3.32 -21.69
CA ILE A 337 28.27 -3.54 -20.24
C ILE A 337 28.46 -5.02 -19.87
N LYS A 338 28.26 -5.96 -20.81
CA LYS A 338 28.38 -7.41 -20.51
C LYS A 338 29.79 -7.99 -20.55
N ASP A 339 30.78 -7.29 -21.10
CA ASP A 339 32.14 -7.83 -21.26
C ASP A 339 33.12 -7.51 -20.10
N ALA A 340 32.66 -6.91 -18.99
CA ALA A 340 33.54 -6.46 -17.91
C ALA A 340 33.51 -7.30 -16.62
N VAL A 341 32.86 -8.47 -16.58
CA VAL A 341 32.82 -9.31 -15.37
C VAL A 341 33.46 -10.67 -15.64
N THR A 342 34.79 -10.67 -15.66
CA THR A 342 35.62 -11.88 -15.53
C THR A 342 35.87 -12.15 -14.05
N PRO A 343 35.36 -13.25 -13.44
CA PRO A 343 35.77 -13.62 -12.10
C PRO A 343 37.18 -14.23 -12.12
N ALA A 344 38.08 -13.61 -11.36
CA ALA A 344 39.43 -14.07 -11.14
C ALA A 344 39.44 -15.51 -10.58
N SER A 345 40.23 -16.35 -11.26
CA SER A 345 40.61 -17.70 -10.88
C SER A 345 41.24 -17.75 -9.48
N LYS A 346 40.78 -18.72 -8.70
CA LYS A 346 41.45 -19.22 -7.48
C LYS A 346 42.90 -19.58 -7.77
N GLN A 347 43.81 -19.11 -6.93
CA GLN A 347 45.14 -19.70 -6.77
C GLN A 347 45.07 -20.86 -5.77
N GLU A 348 45.93 -21.85 -6.03
CA GLU A 348 46.26 -23.04 -5.23
C GLU A 348 46.59 -22.74 -3.76
#